data_AF-A0A090ND14-F1
#
_entry.id   AF-A0A090ND14-F1
#
_cell.length_a   1.000
_cell.length_b   1.000
_cell.length_c   1.000
_cell.angle_alpha   90.00
_cell.angle_beta   90.00
_cell.angle_gamma   90.00
#
_symmetry.space_group_name_H-M   'P 1'
#
loop_
_entity.id
_entity.type
_entity.pdbx_description
1 polymer ?
#
loop_
_entity_poly.entity_id
_entity_poly.type
_entity_poly.pdbx_seq_one_letter_code
_entity_poly.pdbx_strand_id
1 'polypeptide(L)'
;MWVANAATIAPSVDTLDGKVHRTVANLNNKFHRSLEAPVTESLLKAIFNDEEKFSVHSALPQVALLGDEGAANHNRLGGHYGEPGMQLFVYGREKGNDTRPSRYPARQTREASEAVARLNQVNPQQVIFAQQNPDVIDQGVFHNDVIAVSNRQVLFCHQQAFARQSQLLANLRARVNGFMAIEVPATQVSVSDAVSTYLFNSQLLSRDDGSMMLVLPQECREHAGVWCYLNELLAADNPISELKVFDLRESMANGGGPACLRLRVVLTEEERRAVNPAVMMNDTLFNALNDWGDRYYRDRLTDADLADPQLLREGREALDVLSQLLNLGSVYPFQREGGGNG
;
A
#
# COMPACT_ATOMS: atom_id res chain seq x y z
N MET A 1 9.26 -4.22 -4.60
CA MET A 1 8.69 -3.09 -5.37
C MET A 1 7.30 -2.68 -4.89
N TRP A 2 6.38 -3.61 -4.63
CA TRP A 2 5.04 -3.25 -4.14
C TRP A 2 5.07 -2.87 -2.65
N VAL A 3 5.37 -1.60 -2.39
CA VAL A 3 5.56 -1.04 -1.04
C VAL A 3 4.25 -0.75 -0.33
N ALA A 4 3.10 -0.86 -0.98
CA ALA A 4 1.81 -0.91 -0.28
C ALA A 4 1.77 -2.03 0.76
N ASN A 5 2.53 -3.11 0.53
CA ASN A 5 2.65 -4.23 1.46
C ASN A 5 3.84 -4.11 2.42
N ALA A 6 4.65 -3.06 2.36
CA ALA A 6 5.88 -3.00 3.17
C ALA A 6 5.58 -2.88 4.67
N ALA A 7 4.61 -2.04 5.03
CA ALA A 7 4.24 -1.74 6.41
C ALA A 7 2.83 -1.17 6.48
N THR A 8 2.27 -1.11 7.69
CA THR A 8 1.07 -0.31 8.00
C THR A 8 1.48 0.95 8.74
N ILE A 9 0.98 2.11 8.29
CA ILE A 9 1.35 3.43 8.80
C ILE A 9 0.27 3.98 9.72
N ALA A 10 0.66 4.58 10.83
CA ALA A 10 -0.19 5.45 11.64
C ALA A 10 0.45 6.85 11.74
N PRO A 11 -0.20 7.89 11.19
CA PRO A 11 0.25 9.27 11.34
C PRO A 11 0.28 9.69 12.81
N SER A 12 1.16 10.62 13.16
CA SER A 12 1.32 11.14 14.53
C SER A 12 0.01 11.58 15.17
N VAL A 13 -0.87 12.22 14.40
CA VAL A 13 -2.18 12.72 14.82
C VAL A 13 -3.20 11.63 15.19
N ASP A 14 -2.90 10.35 14.93
CA ASP A 14 -3.74 9.21 15.31
C ASP A 14 -3.15 8.38 16.46
N THR A 15 -1.94 8.72 16.89
CA THR A 15 -1.13 7.89 17.79
C THR A 15 -1.12 8.43 19.21
N LEU A 16 -1.02 7.55 20.21
CA LEU A 16 -1.09 7.94 21.62
C LEU A 16 0.11 8.78 22.09
N ASP A 17 1.28 8.60 21.50
CA ASP A 17 2.52 9.31 21.84
C ASP A 17 2.87 10.45 20.87
N GLY A 18 2.05 10.67 19.84
CA GLY A 18 2.24 11.74 18.86
C GLY A 18 3.38 11.47 17.87
N LYS A 19 3.89 10.24 17.74
CA LYS A 19 4.92 9.87 16.76
C LYS A 19 4.33 9.22 15.52
N VAL A 20 5.03 9.28 14.40
CA VAL A 20 4.64 8.53 13.22
C VAL A 20 5.07 7.07 13.37
N HIS A 21 4.08 6.20 13.54
CA HIS A 21 4.28 4.77 13.72
C HIS A 21 4.20 3.99 12.42
N ARG A 22 4.98 2.92 12.34
CA ARG A 22 4.96 2.00 11.20
C ARG A 22 5.39 0.60 11.60
N THR A 23 4.52 -0.37 11.37
CA THR A 23 4.78 -1.79 11.63
C THR A 23 5.01 -2.52 10.32
N VAL A 24 6.16 -3.18 10.18
CA VAL A 24 6.52 -3.97 9.00
C VAL A 24 5.52 -5.11 8.82
N ALA A 25 5.07 -5.36 7.59
CA ALA A 25 4.20 -6.49 7.33
C ALA A 25 5.02 -7.78 7.19
N ASN A 26 4.53 -8.89 7.74
CA ASN A 26 5.29 -10.15 7.68
C ASN A 26 5.16 -10.87 6.33
N LEU A 27 4.12 -10.58 5.56
CA LEU A 27 3.86 -11.15 4.24
C LEU A 27 3.87 -12.69 4.25
N ASN A 28 3.44 -13.27 5.38
CA ASN A 28 3.62 -14.68 5.71
C ASN A 28 3.00 -15.62 4.67
N ASN A 29 1.95 -15.19 3.97
CA ASN A 29 1.21 -16.05 3.05
C ASN A 29 2.05 -16.51 1.84
N LYS A 30 2.98 -15.67 1.37
CA LYS A 30 3.80 -15.95 0.18
C LYS A 30 5.26 -16.01 0.56
N PHE A 31 5.86 -17.19 0.44
CA PHE A 31 7.25 -17.42 0.83
C PHE A 31 8.23 -16.40 0.25
N HIS A 32 8.16 -16.13 -1.06
CA HIS A 32 9.06 -15.14 -1.69
C HIS A 32 8.90 -13.72 -1.12
N ARG A 33 7.71 -13.37 -0.60
CA ARG A 33 7.44 -12.08 0.03
C ARG A 33 7.77 -12.05 1.52
N SER A 34 7.64 -13.18 2.22
CA SER A 34 7.96 -13.25 3.65
C SER A 34 9.45 -13.04 3.95
N LEU A 35 10.32 -13.21 2.95
CA LEU A 35 11.75 -12.88 3.01
C LEU A 35 12.03 -11.38 3.09
N GLU A 36 11.06 -10.52 2.76
CA GLU A 36 11.29 -9.08 2.66
C GLU A 36 11.39 -8.38 4.02
N ALA A 37 10.65 -8.87 5.01
CA ALA A 37 10.44 -8.16 6.28
C ALA A 37 11.75 -7.66 6.95
N PRO A 38 12.83 -8.46 7.07
CA PRO A 38 14.07 -7.98 7.72
C PRO A 38 14.76 -6.84 6.97
N VAL A 39 14.77 -6.89 5.62
CA VAL A 39 15.39 -5.84 4.79
C VAL A 39 14.50 -4.61 4.73
N THR A 40 13.18 -4.79 4.63
CA THR A 40 12.20 -3.70 4.71
C THR A 40 12.31 -2.95 6.03
N GLU A 41 12.48 -3.63 7.16
CA GLU A 41 12.72 -2.99 8.45
C GLU A 41 13.99 -2.11 8.43
N SER A 42 15.09 -2.65 7.89
CA SER A 42 16.36 -1.92 7.76
C SER A 42 16.20 -0.66 6.89
N LEU A 43 15.50 -0.78 5.75
CA LEU A 43 15.24 0.34 4.85
C LEU A 43 14.36 1.41 5.50
N LEU A 44 13.29 1.01 6.20
CA LEU A 44 12.41 1.95 6.89
C LEU A 44 13.16 2.70 8.00
N LYS A 45 14.02 2.03 8.77
CA LYS A 45 14.86 2.69 9.78
C LYS A 45 15.87 3.65 9.16
N ALA A 46 16.45 3.32 8.00
CA ALA A 46 17.38 4.22 7.31
C ALA A 46 16.68 5.47 6.74
N ILE A 47 15.46 5.32 6.22
CA ILE A 47 14.67 6.42 5.63
C ILE A 47 14.05 7.31 6.71
N PHE A 48 13.52 6.71 7.77
CA PHE A 48 12.81 7.37 8.88
C PHE A 48 13.65 7.25 10.16
N ASN A 49 14.85 7.84 10.13
CA ASN A 49 15.90 7.62 11.13
C ASN A 49 15.82 8.51 12.38
N ASP A 50 15.00 9.57 12.36
CA ASP A 50 14.76 10.40 13.55
C ASP A 50 13.81 9.68 14.52
N GLU A 51 14.37 8.99 15.51
CA GLU A 51 13.61 8.22 16.51
C GLU A 51 12.73 9.09 17.44
N GLU A 52 12.94 10.41 17.48
CA GLU A 52 12.05 11.32 18.19
C GLU A 52 10.72 11.50 17.45
N LYS A 53 10.72 11.33 16.11
CA LYS A 53 9.56 11.51 15.24
C LYS A 53 8.97 10.19 14.73
N PHE A 54 9.80 9.17 14.58
CA PHE A 54 9.45 7.92 13.92
C PHE A 54 9.65 6.71 14.82
N SER A 55 8.67 5.81 14.80
CA SER A 55 8.71 4.54 15.51
C SER A 55 8.52 3.40 14.51
N VAL A 56 9.59 2.66 14.20
CA VAL A 56 9.57 1.49 13.31
C VAL A 56 9.49 0.21 14.13
N HIS A 57 8.42 -0.54 13.94
CA HIS A 57 8.21 -1.83 14.61
C HIS A 57 8.50 -3.00 13.67
N SER A 58 9.17 -4.01 14.20
CA SER A 58 9.38 -5.27 13.50
C SER A 58 8.07 -5.96 13.14
N ALA A 59 8.14 -6.85 12.15
CA ALA A 59 6.98 -7.58 11.68
C ALA A 59 6.42 -8.53 12.75
N LEU A 60 5.12 -8.81 12.65
CA LEU A 60 4.47 -9.84 13.46
C LEU A 60 5.10 -11.23 13.22
N PRO A 61 4.98 -12.16 14.19
CA PRO A 61 5.48 -13.53 14.02
C PRO A 61 5.04 -14.19 12.70
N GLN A 62 5.96 -14.92 12.06
CA GLN A 62 5.78 -15.55 10.76
C GLN A 62 4.91 -16.82 10.85
N VAL A 63 3.63 -16.65 11.19
CA VAL A 63 2.64 -17.73 11.28
C VAL A 63 1.33 -17.33 10.63
N ALA A 64 0.61 -18.29 10.06
CA ALA A 64 -0.64 -18.03 9.36
C ALA A 64 -1.72 -17.38 10.26
N LEU A 65 -1.70 -17.59 11.58
CA LEU A 65 -2.63 -16.92 12.49
C LEU A 65 -2.47 -15.38 12.48
N LEU A 66 -1.25 -14.90 12.18
CA LEU A 66 -0.89 -13.49 12.18
C LEU A 66 -0.47 -13.02 10.78
N GLY A 67 -1.11 -13.55 9.72
CA GLY A 67 -0.85 -13.10 8.36
C GLY A 67 -1.18 -11.61 8.18
N ASP A 68 -0.17 -10.82 7.80
CA ASP A 68 -0.26 -9.37 7.63
C ASP A 68 0.34 -8.95 6.29
N GLU A 69 -0.43 -8.18 5.52
CA GLU A 69 -0.09 -7.68 4.18
C GLU A 69 0.01 -6.14 4.13
N GLY A 70 0.03 -5.48 5.29
CA GLY A 70 0.38 -4.06 5.41
C GLY A 70 -0.70 -3.10 4.90
N ALA A 71 -0.25 -1.94 4.41
CA ALA A 71 -1.12 -0.85 4.00
C ALA A 71 -2.05 -1.14 2.81
N ALA A 72 -1.84 -2.22 2.06
CA ALA A 72 -2.77 -2.70 1.04
C ALA A 72 -4.16 -3.08 1.61
N ASN A 73 -4.20 -3.39 2.92
CA ASN A 73 -5.43 -3.65 3.67
C ASN A 73 -5.80 -2.55 4.66
N HIS A 74 -5.14 -1.39 4.55
CA HIS A 74 -5.34 -0.24 5.44
C HIS A 74 -5.97 0.95 4.71
N ASN A 75 -6.85 1.63 5.43
CA ASN A 75 -7.55 2.81 4.97
C ASN A 75 -7.52 3.87 6.07
N ARG A 76 -7.52 5.14 5.65
CA ARG A 76 -7.62 6.27 6.57
C ARG A 76 -8.57 7.31 6.00
N LEU A 77 -9.62 7.61 6.75
CA LEU A 77 -10.70 8.52 6.37
C LEU A 77 -10.77 9.70 7.35
N GLY A 78 -11.12 10.89 6.88
CA GLY A 78 -11.18 12.09 7.73
C GLY A 78 -11.21 13.39 6.92
N GLY A 79 -11.07 14.52 7.61
CA GLY A 79 -10.89 15.84 7.01
C GLY A 79 -9.47 16.05 6.49
N HIS A 80 -8.80 17.07 7.01
CA HIS A 80 -7.40 17.33 6.64
C HIS A 80 -6.48 16.19 7.11
N TYR A 81 -5.30 16.04 6.48
CA TYR A 81 -4.46 14.85 6.70
C TYR A 81 -3.83 14.95 8.08
N GLY A 82 -3.49 16.17 8.50
CA GLY A 82 -2.99 16.50 9.84
C GLY A 82 -4.08 16.62 10.92
N GLU A 83 -5.32 16.21 10.65
CA GLU A 83 -6.34 16.05 11.69
C GLU A 83 -6.44 14.57 12.09
N PRO A 84 -6.86 14.25 13.33
CA PRO A 84 -7.15 12.88 13.74
C PRO A 84 -8.13 12.21 12.78
N GLY A 85 -7.74 11.05 12.23
CA GLY A 85 -8.49 10.32 11.22
C GLY A 85 -9.06 9.00 11.74
N MET A 86 -10.05 8.46 11.04
CA MET A 86 -10.59 7.12 11.25
C MET A 86 -9.79 6.11 10.42
N GLN A 87 -9.11 5.19 11.07
CA GLN A 87 -8.40 4.08 10.44
C GLN A 87 -9.31 2.87 10.30
N LEU A 88 -9.39 2.35 9.07
CA LEU A 88 -10.15 1.16 8.72
C LEU A 88 -9.19 0.05 8.30
N PHE A 89 -9.16 -1.01 9.09
CA PHE A 89 -8.38 -2.22 8.83
C PHE A 89 -9.28 -3.29 8.22
N VAL A 90 -8.92 -3.76 7.03
CA VAL A 90 -9.71 -4.75 6.28
C VAL A 90 -9.05 -6.12 6.38
N TYR A 91 -9.80 -7.16 6.73
CA TYR A 91 -9.26 -8.52 6.87
C TYR A 91 -10.07 -9.56 6.10
N GLY A 92 -9.45 -10.67 5.72
CA GLY A 92 -10.12 -11.74 4.97
C GLY A 92 -10.67 -12.86 5.86
N ARG A 93 -10.07 -13.08 7.03
CA ARG A 93 -10.47 -14.12 8.00
C ARG A 93 -10.13 -13.76 9.45
N GLU A 94 -10.81 -14.42 10.38
CA GLU A 94 -10.56 -14.36 11.82
C GLU A 94 -10.79 -15.75 12.42
N LYS A 95 -10.13 -16.05 13.55
CA LYS A 95 -10.28 -17.34 14.24
C LYS A 95 -11.70 -17.46 14.82
N GLY A 96 -12.35 -18.59 14.58
CA GLY A 96 -13.71 -18.85 15.08
C GLY A 96 -14.83 -18.28 14.21
N ASN A 97 -14.51 -17.67 13.07
CA ASN A 97 -15.49 -17.25 12.06
C ASN A 97 -15.40 -18.16 10.83
N ASP A 98 -16.53 -18.74 10.45
CA ASP A 98 -16.63 -19.63 9.30
C ASP A 98 -16.78 -18.89 7.97
N THR A 99 -17.17 -17.62 8.00
CA THR A 99 -17.18 -16.75 6.82
C THR A 99 -15.75 -16.43 6.43
N ARG A 100 -15.26 -17.09 5.38
CA ARG A 100 -13.89 -16.93 4.85
C ARG A 100 -13.90 -17.40 3.38
N PRO A 101 -12.94 -16.96 2.55
CA PRO A 101 -12.86 -17.44 1.17
C PRO A 101 -12.56 -18.94 1.12
N SER A 102 -13.03 -19.58 0.06
CA SER A 102 -13.03 -21.04 -0.13
C SER A 102 -12.07 -21.52 -1.22
N ARG A 103 -11.67 -20.62 -2.14
CA ARG A 103 -10.82 -20.90 -3.30
C ARG A 103 -9.45 -20.23 -3.19
N TYR A 104 -9.42 -18.93 -2.91
CA TYR A 104 -8.19 -18.16 -2.74
C TYR A 104 -7.93 -17.83 -1.27
N PRO A 105 -6.69 -17.89 -0.78
CA PRO A 105 -6.42 -17.72 0.65
C PRO A 105 -6.63 -16.28 1.11
N ALA A 106 -7.34 -16.10 2.22
CA ALA A 106 -7.33 -14.85 2.98
C ALA A 106 -5.94 -14.64 3.62
N ARG A 107 -5.16 -13.72 3.04
CA ARG A 107 -3.79 -13.43 3.49
C ARG A 107 -3.77 -12.64 4.81
N GLN A 108 -4.64 -11.64 4.93
CA GLN A 108 -4.80 -10.81 6.13
C GLN A 108 -5.70 -11.49 7.16
N THR A 109 -5.25 -11.51 8.42
CA THR A 109 -6.08 -11.90 9.56
C THR A 109 -6.53 -10.70 10.39
N ARG A 110 -7.67 -10.83 11.06
CA ARG A 110 -8.09 -9.83 12.04
C ARG A 110 -7.12 -9.74 13.20
N GLU A 111 -6.61 -10.87 13.67
CA GLU A 111 -5.65 -10.94 14.78
C GLU A 111 -4.39 -10.13 14.48
N ALA A 112 -3.87 -10.23 13.25
CA ALA A 112 -2.77 -9.42 12.77
C ALA A 112 -3.13 -7.93 12.75
N SER A 113 -4.28 -7.59 12.16
CA SER A 113 -4.75 -6.21 12.05
C SER A 113 -4.90 -5.53 13.41
N GLU A 114 -5.45 -6.24 14.40
CA GLU A 114 -5.58 -5.75 15.77
C GLU A 114 -4.21 -5.62 16.46
N ALA A 115 -3.27 -6.53 16.19
CA ALA A 115 -1.90 -6.44 16.72
C ALA A 115 -1.15 -5.23 16.15
N VAL A 116 -1.28 -4.98 14.84
CA VAL A 116 -0.71 -3.79 14.19
C VAL A 116 -1.32 -2.51 14.75
N ALA A 117 -2.65 -2.45 14.96
CA ALA A 117 -3.29 -1.28 15.56
C ALA A 117 -2.72 -0.97 16.96
N ARG A 118 -2.42 -2.01 17.77
CA ARG A 118 -1.76 -1.86 19.07
C ARG A 118 -0.31 -1.40 18.95
N LEU A 119 0.49 -2.05 18.11
CA LEU A 119 1.90 -1.69 17.89
C LEU A 119 2.02 -0.24 17.42
N ASN A 120 1.17 0.16 16.47
CA ASN A 120 1.12 1.51 15.95
C ASN A 120 0.51 2.54 16.92
N GLN A 121 0.16 2.14 18.16
CA GLN A 121 -0.42 3.02 19.17
C GLN A 121 -1.63 3.81 18.68
N VAL A 122 -2.45 3.23 17.80
CA VAL A 122 -3.60 3.94 17.25
C VAL A 122 -4.64 4.13 18.35
N ASN A 123 -5.16 5.35 18.50
CA ASN A 123 -6.24 5.63 19.45
C ASN A 123 -7.43 4.66 19.20
N PRO A 124 -7.90 3.90 20.21
CA PRO A 124 -8.99 2.94 20.03
C PRO A 124 -10.29 3.55 19.49
N GLN A 125 -10.53 4.84 19.72
CA GLN A 125 -11.68 5.59 19.19
C GLN A 125 -11.54 5.97 17.71
N GLN A 126 -10.40 5.69 17.10
CA GLN A 126 -10.06 6.00 15.71
C GLN A 126 -9.88 4.73 14.87
N VAL A 127 -10.31 3.56 15.37
CA VAL A 127 -10.15 2.27 14.67
C VAL A 127 -11.50 1.63 14.35
N ILE A 128 -11.58 1.05 13.16
CA ILE A 128 -12.64 0.14 12.71
C ILE A 128 -11.97 -1.07 12.05
N PHE A 129 -12.48 -2.27 12.33
CA PHE A 129 -12.13 -3.49 11.63
C PHE A 129 -13.31 -3.95 10.79
N ALA A 130 -13.08 -4.26 9.51
CA ALA A 130 -14.11 -4.77 8.61
C ALA A 130 -13.62 -6.00 7.84
N GLN A 131 -14.50 -6.98 7.70
CA GLN A 131 -14.19 -8.13 6.88
C GLN A 131 -14.45 -7.83 5.40
N GLN A 132 -13.46 -8.12 4.57
CA GLN A 132 -13.62 -8.20 3.11
C GLN A 132 -14.70 -9.23 2.77
N ASN A 133 -15.48 -8.99 1.72
CA ASN A 133 -16.39 -10.01 1.22
C ASN A 133 -15.58 -11.27 0.78
N PRO A 134 -15.81 -12.46 1.35
CA PRO A 134 -15.08 -13.66 0.94
C PRO A 134 -15.27 -13.98 -0.55
N ASP A 135 -16.43 -13.65 -1.13
CA ASP A 135 -16.74 -13.95 -2.54
C ASP A 135 -15.83 -13.18 -3.50
N VAL A 136 -15.42 -11.95 -3.17
CA VAL A 136 -14.54 -11.16 -4.04
C VAL A 136 -13.08 -11.59 -3.90
N ILE A 137 -12.68 -12.08 -2.73
CA ILE A 137 -11.36 -12.71 -2.57
C ILE A 137 -11.25 -13.94 -3.49
N ASP A 138 -12.29 -14.78 -3.53
CA ASP A 138 -12.38 -15.95 -4.41
C ASP A 138 -12.43 -15.61 -5.92
N GLN A 139 -12.56 -14.33 -6.25
CA GLN A 139 -12.51 -13.78 -7.62
C GLN A 139 -11.20 -13.06 -7.94
N GLY A 140 -10.23 -13.03 -7.03
CA GLY A 140 -8.90 -12.46 -7.27
C GLY A 140 -8.57 -11.20 -6.46
N VAL A 141 -9.48 -10.72 -5.61
CA VAL A 141 -9.22 -9.58 -4.69
C VAL A 141 -8.40 -10.07 -3.49
N PHE A 142 -7.10 -10.27 -3.69
CA PHE A 142 -6.21 -10.77 -2.63
C PHE A 142 -5.84 -9.71 -1.58
N HIS A 143 -6.04 -8.43 -1.89
CA HIS A 143 -5.89 -7.27 -0.99
C HIS A 143 -7.04 -6.28 -1.18
N ASN A 144 -7.37 -5.51 -0.14
CA ASN A 144 -8.46 -4.54 -0.20
C ASN A 144 -8.24 -3.45 -1.26
N ASP A 145 -6.99 -3.03 -1.48
CA ASP A 145 -6.63 -2.05 -2.51
C ASP A 145 -6.84 -2.56 -3.96
N VAL A 146 -7.38 -3.77 -4.17
CA VAL A 146 -7.86 -4.26 -5.47
C VAL A 146 -9.36 -4.00 -5.65
N ILE A 147 -10.09 -3.61 -4.60
CA ILE A 147 -11.55 -3.43 -4.64
C ILE A 147 -12.07 -2.17 -3.93
N ALA A 148 -11.22 -1.48 -3.18
CA ALA A 148 -11.55 -0.22 -2.51
C ALA A 148 -10.31 0.63 -2.24
N VAL A 149 -10.46 1.96 -2.36
CA VAL A 149 -9.45 2.96 -2.01
C VAL A 149 -10.08 4.13 -1.25
N SER A 150 -9.39 4.58 -0.20
CA SER A 150 -9.80 5.74 0.61
C SER A 150 -8.90 6.95 0.37
N ASN A 151 -9.48 8.14 0.44
CA ASN A 151 -8.74 9.39 0.56
C ASN A 151 -9.63 10.46 1.19
N ARG A 152 -9.13 11.16 2.21
CA ARG A 152 -9.91 12.18 2.94
C ARG A 152 -11.26 11.60 3.38
N GLN A 153 -12.36 12.28 3.08
CA GLN A 153 -13.72 11.85 3.40
C GLN A 153 -14.28 10.81 2.42
N VAL A 154 -13.56 10.49 1.33
CA VAL A 154 -14.05 9.61 0.26
C VAL A 154 -13.57 8.17 0.46
N LEU A 155 -14.51 7.24 0.36
CA LEU A 155 -14.24 5.82 0.13
C LEU A 155 -14.80 5.41 -1.24
N PHE A 156 -13.92 5.17 -2.20
CA PHE A 156 -14.25 4.67 -3.52
C PHE A 156 -14.13 3.14 -3.52
N CYS A 157 -15.24 2.42 -3.63
CA CYS A 157 -15.25 0.97 -3.49
C CYS A 157 -16.29 0.30 -4.37
N HIS A 158 -16.07 -0.97 -4.69
CA HIS A 158 -17.09 -1.79 -5.34
C HIS A 158 -18.26 -2.08 -4.40
N GLN A 159 -19.48 -2.25 -4.93
CA GLN A 159 -20.66 -2.55 -4.11
C GLN A 159 -20.57 -3.89 -3.35
N GLN A 160 -19.68 -4.78 -3.80
CA GLN A 160 -19.45 -6.11 -3.21
C GLN A 160 -18.17 -6.16 -2.37
N ALA A 161 -17.52 -5.02 -2.07
CA ALA A 161 -16.22 -5.01 -1.41
C ALA A 161 -16.27 -5.68 -0.02
N PHE A 162 -17.26 -5.34 0.81
CA PHE A 162 -17.26 -5.76 2.23
C PHE A 162 -18.42 -6.71 2.57
N ALA A 163 -18.18 -7.68 3.48
CA ALA A 163 -19.19 -8.68 3.86
C ALA A 163 -20.46 -8.06 4.50
N ARG A 164 -20.33 -6.94 5.21
CA ARG A 164 -21.43 -6.18 5.82
C ARG A 164 -21.41 -4.72 5.38
N GLN A 165 -21.27 -4.50 4.08
CA GLN A 165 -21.00 -3.18 3.49
C GLN A 165 -21.96 -2.08 3.97
N SER A 166 -23.27 -2.30 3.91
CA SER A 166 -24.25 -1.30 4.37
C SER A 166 -24.03 -0.85 5.82
N GLN A 167 -23.69 -1.79 6.72
CA GLN A 167 -23.40 -1.51 8.13
C GLN A 167 -22.08 -0.74 8.29
N LEU A 168 -21.04 -1.14 7.54
CA LEU A 168 -19.75 -0.43 7.53
C LEU A 168 -19.92 1.02 7.07
N LEU A 169 -20.61 1.23 5.94
CA LEU A 169 -20.81 2.57 5.39
C LEU A 169 -21.70 3.44 6.29
N ALA A 170 -22.70 2.86 6.95
CA ALA A 170 -23.49 3.58 7.97
C ALA A 170 -22.64 3.99 9.18
N ASN A 171 -21.76 3.10 9.67
CA ASN A 171 -20.84 3.40 10.76
C ASN A 171 -19.84 4.51 10.37
N LEU A 172 -19.28 4.46 9.17
CA LEU A 172 -18.39 5.49 8.65
C LEU A 172 -19.11 6.84 8.49
N ARG A 173 -20.33 6.86 7.94
CA ARG A 173 -21.19 8.06 7.89
C ARG A 173 -21.40 8.70 9.25
N ALA A 174 -21.55 7.89 10.30
CA ALA A 174 -21.78 8.37 11.66
C ALA A 174 -20.50 8.88 12.36
N ARG A 175 -19.32 8.40 11.96
CA ARG A 175 -18.04 8.67 12.66
C ARG A 175 -17.07 9.56 11.91
N VAL A 176 -17.28 9.77 10.61
CA VAL A 176 -16.43 10.59 9.75
C VAL A 176 -17.26 11.72 9.18
N ASN A 177 -16.99 12.95 9.63
CA ASN A 177 -17.69 14.14 9.15
C ASN A 177 -17.49 14.32 7.65
N GLY A 178 -18.58 14.56 6.91
CA GLY A 178 -18.55 14.73 5.46
C GLY A 178 -18.24 13.46 4.67
N PHE A 179 -18.31 12.28 5.31
CA PHE A 179 -18.02 11.02 4.63
C PHE A 179 -18.88 10.80 3.38
N MET A 180 -18.21 10.44 2.28
CA MET A 180 -18.80 10.15 1.00
C MET A 180 -18.36 8.76 0.53
N ALA A 181 -19.32 7.84 0.41
CA ALA A 181 -19.09 6.56 -0.24
C ALA A 181 -19.42 6.69 -1.73
N ILE A 182 -18.47 6.34 -2.58
CA ILE A 182 -18.69 6.18 -4.03
C ILE A 182 -18.70 4.67 -4.28
N GLU A 183 -19.90 4.09 -4.31
CA GLU A 183 -20.12 2.67 -4.51
C GLU A 183 -20.32 2.35 -6.00
N VAL A 184 -19.43 1.53 -6.57
CA VAL A 184 -19.54 1.10 -7.97
C VAL A 184 -20.46 -0.12 -8.06
N PRO A 185 -21.61 -0.05 -8.76
CA PRO A 185 -22.50 -1.18 -8.89
C PRO A 185 -21.93 -2.20 -9.89
N ALA A 186 -22.15 -3.49 -9.61
CA ALA A 186 -21.76 -4.62 -10.44
C ALA A 186 -22.43 -4.59 -11.83
N THR A 187 -23.53 -3.83 -11.97
CA THR A 187 -24.19 -3.59 -13.26
C THR A 187 -23.43 -2.62 -14.17
N GLN A 188 -22.51 -1.81 -13.63
CA GLN A 188 -21.63 -0.93 -14.42
C GLN A 188 -20.22 -1.50 -14.58
N VAL A 189 -19.67 -2.08 -13.51
CA VAL A 189 -18.34 -2.71 -13.52
C VAL A 189 -18.42 -4.00 -12.72
N SER A 190 -18.18 -5.15 -13.36
CA SER A 190 -18.18 -6.42 -12.64
C SER A 190 -16.94 -6.57 -11.76
N VAL A 191 -16.96 -7.51 -10.79
CA VAL A 191 -15.75 -7.83 -10.00
C VAL A 191 -14.62 -8.33 -10.89
N SER A 192 -14.94 -9.09 -11.94
CA SER A 192 -13.97 -9.56 -12.93
C SER A 192 -13.28 -8.38 -13.63
N ASP A 193 -14.03 -7.36 -14.03
CA ASP A 193 -13.48 -6.17 -14.69
C ASP A 193 -12.68 -5.31 -13.71
N ALA A 194 -13.13 -5.21 -12.46
CA ALA A 194 -12.38 -4.53 -11.41
C ALA A 194 -11.00 -5.19 -11.18
N VAL A 195 -10.95 -6.53 -11.17
CA VAL A 195 -9.70 -7.31 -11.02
C VAL A 195 -8.83 -7.24 -12.27
N SER A 196 -9.38 -7.26 -13.48
CA SER A 196 -8.57 -7.24 -14.70
C SER A 196 -8.01 -5.85 -15.02
N THR A 197 -8.75 -4.78 -14.68
CA THR A 197 -8.36 -3.39 -14.98
C THR A 197 -7.65 -2.68 -13.84
N TYR A 198 -7.71 -3.22 -12.62
CA TYR A 198 -7.13 -2.60 -11.43
C TYR A 198 -7.71 -1.20 -11.12
N LEU A 199 -8.98 -0.94 -11.48
CA LEU A 199 -9.65 0.34 -11.24
C LEU A 199 -9.55 0.82 -9.78
N PHE A 200 -9.69 -0.09 -8.81
CA PHE A 200 -9.59 0.26 -7.39
C PHE A 200 -8.15 0.26 -6.86
N ASN A 201 -7.20 -0.30 -7.60
CA ASN A 201 -5.77 -0.14 -7.33
C ASN A 201 -5.22 1.19 -7.84
N SER A 202 -6.10 2.18 -7.94
CA SER A 202 -5.78 3.56 -8.27
C SER A 202 -5.26 4.32 -7.05
N GLN A 203 -4.56 5.42 -7.30
CA GLN A 203 -4.35 6.42 -6.26
C GLN A 203 -5.44 7.47 -6.33
N LEU A 204 -6.11 7.74 -5.22
CA LEU A 204 -7.01 8.88 -5.07
C LEU A 204 -6.24 9.99 -4.34
N LEU A 205 -5.89 11.05 -5.07
CA LEU A 205 -5.03 12.15 -4.59
C LEU A 205 -5.85 13.42 -4.41
N SER A 206 -5.59 14.19 -3.36
CA SER A 206 -6.20 15.52 -3.17
C SER A 206 -5.36 16.61 -3.81
N ARG A 207 -6.02 17.59 -4.43
CA ARG A 207 -5.45 18.88 -4.84
C ARG A 207 -5.68 19.93 -3.75
N ASP A 208 -5.03 21.08 -3.92
CA ASP A 208 -5.11 22.19 -2.95
C ASP A 208 -6.52 22.80 -2.84
N ASP A 209 -7.31 22.75 -3.91
CA ASP A 209 -8.70 23.20 -3.94
C ASP A 209 -9.70 22.20 -3.33
N GLY A 210 -9.22 21.05 -2.84
CA GLY A 210 -10.03 19.98 -2.26
C GLY A 210 -10.60 18.98 -3.27
N SER A 211 -10.49 19.25 -4.57
CA SER A 211 -10.81 18.28 -5.60
C SER A 211 -9.83 17.10 -5.59
N MET A 212 -10.20 16.02 -6.27
CA MET A 212 -9.43 14.78 -6.31
C MET A 212 -9.10 14.35 -7.74
N MET A 213 -7.95 13.68 -7.86
CA MET A 213 -7.49 13.03 -9.08
C MET A 213 -7.40 11.52 -8.85
N LEU A 214 -7.87 10.73 -9.82
CA LEU A 214 -7.63 9.30 -9.89
C LEU A 214 -6.42 8.99 -10.77
N VAL A 215 -5.41 8.35 -10.19
CA VAL A 215 -4.25 7.80 -10.91
C VAL A 215 -4.51 6.33 -11.22
N LEU A 216 -4.62 6.00 -12.51
CA LEU A 216 -5.11 4.73 -13.03
C LEU A 216 -4.04 4.04 -13.89
N PRO A 217 -4.05 2.69 -13.96
CA PRO A 217 -3.25 1.97 -14.95
C PRO A 217 -3.90 2.06 -16.35
N GLN A 218 -3.09 1.81 -17.38
CA GLN A 218 -3.49 1.87 -18.79
C GLN A 218 -4.68 0.95 -19.13
N GLU A 219 -4.79 -0.20 -18.47
CA GLU A 219 -5.85 -1.20 -18.64
C GLU A 219 -7.25 -0.63 -18.34
N CYS A 220 -7.36 0.35 -17.43
CA CYS A 220 -8.62 1.06 -17.18
C CYS A 220 -9.11 1.85 -18.40
N ARG A 221 -8.18 2.40 -19.19
CA ARG A 221 -8.50 3.17 -20.40
C ARG A 221 -8.80 2.25 -21.59
N GLU A 222 -8.13 1.11 -21.66
CA GLU A 222 -8.30 0.13 -22.74
C GLU A 222 -9.59 -0.68 -22.61
N HIS A 223 -10.12 -0.81 -21.40
CA HIS A 223 -11.38 -1.47 -21.15
C HIS A 223 -12.58 -0.51 -21.30
N ALA A 224 -13.34 -0.64 -22.40
CA ALA A 224 -14.43 0.27 -22.75
C ALA A 224 -15.48 0.51 -21.63
N GLY A 225 -15.96 -0.55 -20.96
CA GLY A 225 -16.95 -0.42 -19.89
C GLY A 225 -16.45 0.38 -18.68
N VAL A 226 -15.28 0.00 -18.15
CA VAL A 226 -14.58 0.70 -17.07
C VAL A 226 -14.25 2.14 -17.44
N TRP A 227 -13.75 2.42 -18.65
CA TRP A 227 -13.46 3.79 -19.08
C TRP A 227 -14.73 4.64 -19.21
N CYS A 228 -15.82 4.06 -19.71
CA CYS A 228 -17.13 4.72 -19.73
C CYS A 228 -17.58 5.11 -18.32
N TYR A 229 -17.56 4.14 -17.39
CA TYR A 229 -17.88 4.38 -15.98
C TYR A 229 -17.01 5.47 -15.35
N LEU A 230 -15.70 5.47 -15.60
CA LEU A 230 -14.79 6.48 -15.05
C LEU A 230 -15.09 7.88 -15.59
N ASN A 231 -15.51 8.02 -16.86
CA ASN A 231 -15.91 9.31 -17.42
C ASN A 231 -17.28 9.76 -16.90
N GLU A 232 -18.21 8.83 -16.65
CA GLU A 232 -19.46 9.13 -15.95
C GLU A 232 -19.18 9.62 -14.52
N LEU A 233 -18.27 8.94 -13.80
CA LEU A 233 -17.82 9.32 -12.47
C LEU A 233 -17.14 10.70 -12.47
N LEU A 234 -16.31 10.99 -13.47
CA LEU A 234 -15.65 12.28 -13.65
C LEU A 234 -16.64 13.42 -13.90
N ALA A 235 -17.74 13.15 -14.60
CA ALA A 235 -18.78 14.14 -14.91
C ALA A 235 -19.82 14.30 -13.80
N ALA A 236 -19.92 13.35 -12.88
CA ALA A 236 -20.88 13.36 -11.78
C ALA A 236 -20.48 14.36 -10.68
N ASP A 237 -21.46 14.75 -9.85
CA ASP A 237 -21.24 15.67 -8.72
C ASP A 237 -20.54 14.94 -7.54
N ASN A 238 -19.21 14.92 -7.59
CA ASN A 238 -18.37 14.35 -6.55
C ASN A 238 -16.95 14.96 -6.58
N PRO A 239 -16.06 14.65 -5.61
CA PRO A 239 -14.73 15.26 -5.56
C PRO A 239 -13.80 14.90 -6.73
N ILE A 240 -14.04 13.83 -7.48
CA ILE A 240 -13.13 13.37 -8.54
C ILE A 240 -13.32 14.25 -9.78
N SER A 241 -12.28 15.01 -10.12
CA SER A 241 -12.30 16.01 -11.21
C SER A 241 -11.20 15.81 -12.26
N GLU A 242 -10.31 14.84 -12.06
CA GLU A 242 -9.25 14.51 -13.01
C GLU A 242 -8.97 13.00 -13.05
N LEU A 243 -8.79 12.46 -14.25
CA LEU A 243 -8.30 11.10 -14.48
C LEU A 243 -6.90 11.18 -15.07
N LYS A 244 -5.94 10.51 -14.44
CA LYS A 244 -4.55 10.43 -14.91
C LYS A 244 -4.16 8.97 -15.13
N VAL A 245 -3.77 8.64 -16.35
CA VAL A 245 -3.41 7.26 -16.74
C VAL A 245 -1.90 7.14 -16.86
N PHE A 246 -1.33 6.04 -16.36
CA PHE A 246 0.07 5.67 -16.52
C PHE A 246 0.20 4.25 -17.10
N ASP A 247 1.22 4.07 -17.94
CA ASP A 247 1.63 2.75 -18.41
C ASP A 247 2.51 2.09 -17.35
N LEU A 248 2.01 1.01 -16.77
CA LEU A 248 2.67 0.22 -15.72
C LEU A 248 2.66 -1.27 -16.07
N ARG A 249 2.64 -1.61 -17.37
CA ARG A 249 2.43 -2.99 -17.89
C ARG A 249 3.32 -4.03 -17.20
N GLU A 250 4.59 -3.73 -16.95
CA GLU A 250 5.52 -4.66 -16.26
C GLU A 250 5.09 -5.01 -14.83
N SER A 251 4.57 -4.03 -14.08
CA SER A 251 4.05 -4.27 -12.73
C SER A 251 2.66 -4.90 -12.76
N MET A 252 1.80 -4.44 -13.68
CA MET A 252 0.45 -4.97 -13.89
C MET A 252 0.46 -6.45 -14.28
N ALA A 253 1.43 -6.89 -15.10
CA ALA A 253 1.61 -8.29 -15.48
C ALA A 253 1.83 -9.24 -14.29
N ASN A 254 2.31 -8.71 -13.16
CA ASN A 254 2.50 -9.44 -11.91
C ASN A 254 1.47 -9.07 -10.82
N GLY A 255 0.40 -8.34 -11.19
CA GLY A 255 -0.69 -7.98 -10.28
C GLY A 255 -0.40 -6.80 -9.35
N GLY A 256 0.33 -5.79 -9.83
CA GLY A 256 0.51 -4.54 -9.09
C GLY A 256 0.24 -3.30 -9.94
N GLY A 257 -0.80 -2.54 -9.58
CA GLY A 257 -1.11 -1.27 -10.21
C GLY A 257 -0.50 -0.06 -9.48
N PRO A 258 -0.98 1.16 -9.77
CA PRO A 258 -0.48 2.40 -9.18
C PRO A 258 -0.44 2.40 -7.65
N ALA A 259 -1.49 1.87 -7.00
CA ALA A 259 -1.57 1.83 -5.55
C ALA A 259 -0.60 0.81 -4.94
N CYS A 260 -0.38 -0.35 -5.56
CA CYS A 260 0.55 -1.35 -5.06
C CYS A 260 2.00 -0.82 -4.97
N LEU A 261 2.39 0.04 -5.91
CA LEU A 261 3.74 0.61 -6.02
C LEU A 261 4.05 1.74 -5.01
N ARG A 262 3.09 2.12 -4.15
CA ARG A 262 3.25 3.27 -3.24
C ARG A 262 2.79 2.97 -1.82
N LEU A 263 3.48 3.60 -0.86
CA LEU A 263 3.13 3.59 0.56
C LEU A 263 2.74 5.00 0.97
N ARG A 264 1.50 5.20 1.42
CA ARG A 264 1.01 6.51 1.86
C ARG A 264 1.52 6.81 3.26
N VAL A 265 2.17 7.95 3.44
CA VAL A 265 2.67 8.41 4.74
C VAL A 265 2.25 9.86 4.92
N VAL A 266 1.35 10.11 5.87
CA VAL A 266 1.02 11.49 6.27
C VAL A 266 2.09 11.96 7.25
N LEU A 267 2.65 13.13 6.96
CA LEU A 267 3.70 13.75 7.75
C LEU A 267 3.40 15.24 7.92
N THR A 268 3.65 15.77 9.11
CA THR A 268 3.72 17.21 9.37
C THR A 268 4.94 17.82 8.65
N GLU A 269 5.04 19.15 8.62
CA GLU A 269 6.21 19.80 8.01
C GLU A 269 7.51 19.46 8.73
N GLU A 270 7.47 19.35 10.06
CA GLU A 270 8.61 18.99 10.88
C GLU A 270 9.03 17.53 10.65
N GLU A 271 8.07 16.61 10.62
CA GLU A 271 8.34 15.19 10.32
C GLU A 271 8.86 15.03 8.88
N ARG A 272 8.33 15.77 7.90
CA ARG A 272 8.84 15.74 6.51
C ARG A 272 10.31 16.13 6.43
N ARG A 273 10.74 17.14 7.20
CA ARG A 273 12.15 17.55 7.28
C ARG A 273 13.05 16.50 7.94
N ALA A 274 12.49 15.63 8.78
CA ALA A 274 13.20 14.58 9.47
C ALA A 274 13.34 13.28 8.64
N VAL A 275 12.62 13.15 7.53
CA VAL A 275 12.84 12.07 6.56
C VAL A 275 14.22 12.23 5.92
N ASN A 276 14.93 11.12 5.67
CA ASN A 276 16.18 11.15 4.91
C ASN A 276 15.97 11.91 3.58
N PRO A 277 16.60 13.09 3.39
CA PRO A 277 16.32 13.94 2.24
C PRO A 277 16.74 13.30 0.92
N ALA A 278 17.68 12.34 0.94
CA ALA A 278 18.20 11.68 -0.25
C ALA A 278 17.17 10.79 -0.97
N VAL A 279 16.02 10.47 -0.34
CA VAL A 279 14.96 9.68 -0.96
C VAL A 279 13.77 10.53 -1.44
N MET A 280 13.81 11.84 -1.24
CA MET A 280 12.72 12.75 -1.64
C MET A 280 12.84 13.04 -3.14
N MET A 281 11.82 12.64 -3.91
CA MET A 281 11.81 12.79 -5.36
C MET A 281 11.95 14.25 -5.80
N ASN A 282 12.85 14.49 -6.73
CA ASN A 282 13.12 15.77 -7.39
C ASN A 282 13.90 15.49 -8.69
N ASP A 283 14.17 16.51 -9.50
CA ASP A 283 14.85 16.35 -10.80
C ASP A 283 16.24 15.69 -10.67
N THR A 284 16.99 16.01 -9.62
CA THR A 284 18.32 15.43 -9.39
C THR A 284 18.22 13.93 -9.12
N LEU A 285 17.34 13.54 -8.20
CA LEU A 285 17.15 12.12 -7.86
C LEU A 285 16.54 11.35 -9.03
N PHE A 286 15.59 11.94 -9.75
CA PHE A 286 14.97 11.32 -10.93
C PHE A 286 16.03 10.98 -11.98
N ASN A 287 16.86 11.94 -12.38
CA ASN A 287 17.90 11.70 -13.38
C ASN A 287 18.94 10.67 -12.88
N ALA A 288 19.39 10.80 -11.63
CA ALA A 288 20.36 9.86 -11.06
C ALA A 288 19.83 8.42 -10.99
N LEU A 289 18.54 8.22 -10.68
CA LEU A 289 17.92 6.89 -10.67
C LEU A 289 17.74 6.32 -12.09
N ASN A 290 17.46 7.15 -13.09
CA ASN A 290 17.41 6.70 -14.49
C ASN A 290 18.80 6.29 -14.98
N ASP A 291 19.84 7.11 -14.74
CA ASP A 291 21.22 6.77 -15.11
C ASP A 291 21.69 5.48 -14.40
N TRP A 292 21.32 5.30 -13.13
CA TRP A 292 21.58 4.06 -12.39
C TRP A 292 20.83 2.87 -12.99
N GLY A 293 19.56 3.06 -13.39
CA GLY A 293 18.78 2.06 -14.11
C GLY A 293 19.43 1.64 -15.42
N ASP A 294 19.73 2.61 -16.29
CA ASP A 294 20.36 2.39 -17.60
C ASP A 294 21.71 1.68 -17.50
N ARG A 295 22.46 1.92 -16.41
CA ARG A 295 23.76 1.29 -16.17
C ARG A 295 23.67 -0.19 -15.77
N TYR A 296 22.64 -0.57 -15.00
CA TYR A 296 22.63 -1.87 -14.32
C TYR A 296 21.47 -2.79 -14.71
N TYR A 297 20.37 -2.26 -15.25
CA TYR A 297 19.19 -3.07 -15.57
C TYR A 297 19.33 -3.69 -16.95
N ARG A 298 18.98 -4.97 -17.04
CA ARG A 298 18.85 -5.67 -18.32
C ARG A 298 17.50 -5.34 -18.93
N ASP A 299 17.45 -5.23 -20.26
CA ASP A 299 16.23 -5.04 -21.04
C ASP A 299 15.42 -6.34 -21.20
N ARG A 300 16.02 -7.48 -20.86
CA ARG A 300 15.37 -8.79 -20.82
C ARG A 300 15.91 -9.63 -19.66
N LEU A 301 14.99 -10.32 -18.98
CA LEU A 301 15.32 -11.30 -17.94
C LEU A 301 14.34 -12.47 -17.98
N THR A 302 14.84 -13.69 -17.82
CA THR A 302 14.08 -14.93 -17.69
C THR A 302 14.45 -15.64 -16.39
N ASP A 303 13.68 -16.66 -16.03
CA ASP A 303 13.95 -17.52 -14.88
C ASP A 303 15.32 -18.24 -14.99
N ALA A 304 15.72 -18.63 -16.20
CA ALA A 304 17.02 -19.25 -16.46
C ALA A 304 18.20 -18.31 -16.17
N ASP A 305 18.03 -17.00 -16.39
CA ASP A 305 19.07 -16.00 -16.16
C ASP A 305 19.34 -15.78 -14.67
N LEU A 306 18.43 -16.20 -13.78
CA LEU A 306 18.63 -16.12 -12.32
C LEU A 306 19.79 -16.98 -11.82
N ALA A 307 20.23 -17.97 -12.62
CA ALA A 307 21.40 -18.80 -12.32
C ALA A 307 22.73 -18.17 -12.78
N ASP A 308 22.70 -17.06 -13.53
CA ASP A 308 23.88 -16.38 -14.04
C ASP A 308 24.65 -15.69 -12.88
N PRO A 309 25.89 -16.10 -12.57
CA PRO A 309 26.68 -15.44 -11.52
C PRO A 309 27.00 -13.99 -11.86
N GLN A 310 26.95 -13.58 -13.12
CA GLN A 310 27.14 -12.19 -13.52
C GLN A 310 25.95 -11.32 -13.05
N LEU A 311 24.71 -11.81 -13.17
CA LEU A 311 23.52 -11.11 -12.65
C LEU A 311 23.66 -10.84 -11.15
N LEU A 312 24.17 -11.81 -10.39
CA LEU A 312 24.44 -11.63 -8.95
C LEU A 312 25.46 -10.52 -8.70
N ARG A 313 26.56 -10.47 -9.45
CA ARG A 313 27.60 -9.43 -9.29
C ARG A 313 27.06 -8.04 -9.63
N GLU A 314 26.36 -7.93 -10.76
CA GLU A 314 25.69 -6.70 -11.21
C GLU A 314 24.72 -6.19 -10.13
N GLY A 315 23.86 -7.06 -9.59
CA GLY A 315 22.91 -6.69 -8.55
C GLY A 315 23.57 -6.23 -7.25
N ARG A 316 24.70 -6.84 -6.84
CA ARG A 316 25.44 -6.43 -5.64
C ARG A 316 26.09 -5.06 -5.81
N GLU A 317 26.77 -4.83 -6.93
CA GLU A 317 27.36 -3.51 -7.23
C GLU A 317 26.27 -2.43 -7.33
N ALA A 318 25.19 -2.72 -8.06
CA ALA A 318 24.07 -1.80 -8.24
C ALA A 318 23.47 -1.37 -6.89
N LEU A 319 23.20 -2.30 -5.98
CA LEU A 319 22.66 -1.99 -4.65
C LEU A 319 23.66 -1.25 -3.76
N ASP A 320 24.96 -1.52 -3.89
CA ASP A 320 25.98 -0.81 -3.13
C ASP A 320 26.04 0.66 -3.54
N VAL A 321 26.06 0.94 -4.84
CA VAL A 321 25.98 2.29 -5.41
C VAL A 321 24.66 2.97 -5.04
N LEU A 322 23.52 2.26 -5.12
CA LEU A 322 22.22 2.82 -4.76
C LEU A 322 22.15 3.20 -3.28
N SER A 323 22.72 2.38 -2.39
CA SER A 323 22.74 2.66 -0.95
C SER A 323 23.53 3.94 -0.63
N GLN A 324 24.56 4.25 -1.42
CA GLN A 324 25.34 5.49 -1.31
C GLN A 324 24.56 6.67 -1.89
N LEU A 325 23.97 6.51 -3.08
CA LEU A 325 23.13 7.54 -3.71
C LEU A 325 21.98 7.99 -2.81
N LEU A 326 21.32 7.04 -2.15
CA LEU A 326 20.18 7.28 -1.26
C LEU A 326 20.58 7.51 0.21
N ASN A 327 21.89 7.60 0.50
CA ASN A 327 22.43 7.80 1.85
C ASN A 327 21.81 6.85 2.90
N LEU A 328 21.78 5.56 2.60
CA LEU A 328 21.18 4.52 3.45
C LEU A 328 22.22 3.78 4.31
N GLY A 329 23.51 3.97 4.02
CA GLY A 329 24.60 3.18 4.61
C GLY A 329 24.53 1.70 4.24
N SER A 330 25.15 0.84 5.05
CA SER A 330 25.18 -0.62 4.86
C SER A 330 23.86 -1.29 5.27
N VAL A 331 22.78 -0.95 4.56
CA VAL A 331 21.41 -1.39 4.86
C VAL A 331 21.14 -2.83 4.41
N TYR A 332 21.84 -3.32 3.38
CA TYR A 332 21.66 -4.66 2.84
C TYR A 332 22.56 -5.69 3.55
N PRO A 333 22.12 -6.95 3.75
CA PRO A 333 22.89 -7.96 4.46
C PRO A 333 24.31 -8.18 3.92
N PHE A 334 24.47 -8.23 2.59
CA PHE A 334 25.77 -8.48 1.96
C PHE A 334 26.82 -7.40 2.25
N GLN A 335 26.39 -6.19 2.60
CA GLN A 335 27.28 -5.08 2.93
C GLN A 335 27.83 -5.18 4.36
N ARG A 336 27.24 -6.03 5.21
CA ARG A 336 27.62 -6.20 6.63
C ARG A 336 28.56 -7.38 6.84
N GLU A 337 28.46 -8.40 5.99
CA GLU A 337 29.23 -9.65 6.10
C GLU A 337 30.72 -9.51 5.67
N GLY A 338 31.15 -8.33 5.19
CA GLY A 338 32.53 -8.04 4.79
C GLY A 338 33.44 -7.40 5.85
N GLY A 339 32.93 -7.09 7.05
CA GLY A 339 33.70 -6.44 8.12
C GLY A 339 34.48 -7.39 9.04
N GLY A 340 34.42 -8.70 8.80
CA GLY A 340 35.04 -9.74 9.63
C GLY A 340 36.09 -10.54 8.88
N ASN A 341 37.18 -9.90 8.48
CA ASN A 341 38.47 -10.55 8.20
C ASN A 341 39.58 -9.57 8.61
N GLY A 342 39.87 -9.56 9.91
CA GLY A 342 41.05 -8.96 10.51
C GLY A 342 41.81 -10.03 11.27
#